data_AF-A0A7W4YBT2-F1
#
_entry.id   AF-A0A7W4YBT2-F1
#
_cell.length_a   1.000
_cell.length_b   1.000
_cell.length_c   1.000
_cell.angle_alpha   90.00
_cell.angle_beta   90.00
_cell.angle_gamma   90.00
#
_symmetry.space_group_name_H-M   'P 1'
#
loop_
_entity.id
_entity.type
_entity.pdbx_description
1 polymer ?
#
loop_
_entity_poly.entity_id
_entity_poly.type
_entity_poly.pdbx_seq_one_letter_code
_entity_poly.pdbx_strand_id
1 'polypeptide(L)'
;MTNLRKARAHAERLAAAATSGDSEVWAAEARALVALDGRAWLTLDQAARVWQPERGPAVSGAAGWLGPSAGEATGFVAAVTSMHGDGRVRQRATRLLARVEGPLASLALAARLLDRAPQVRAEARRGVLLRRAPADVAAVLDVLLAGRSRLRAPDALALGRALVLDADPAADVAAALLHSERVAVRRWAFALAHERGVLTADRLLADLPAERDQWLRRAFARWVVEVAEPARLRPLLSARPVDARLVALTHLPDDALHDDELRGLLLDAAPRVREQARVRATPRGIDVAARYREALAGPGVPPRVVAACVDGLAVVGGAEDLATFAAALGHAAPRVRAAAASAVGTRAARDDVLRRLSPLLLDPSPHVALAAARALARRGAPRSTADAAWASDQPWSRRAAWRLVRGSGSWERVEADLRAAADVDPGLAWRGRVGVLTWLEHGASRTWAELSEAQGARIAGLLDGVALTDAQRRAIEFHAGLAPRGAR
;
A
#
# COMPACT_ATOMS: atom_id res chain seq x y z
N MET A 1 5.06 14.81 5.85
CA MET A 1 4.13 15.45 6.82
C MET A 1 2.68 15.29 6.34
N THR A 2 1.87 14.44 6.97
CA THR A 2 0.48 14.13 6.51
C THR A 2 -0.63 14.71 7.38
N ASN A 3 -0.30 15.31 8.53
CA ASN A 3 -1.26 15.85 9.49
C ASN A 3 -1.32 17.39 9.38
N LEU A 4 -2.50 17.94 9.04
CA LEU A 4 -2.72 19.37 8.90
C LEU A 4 -2.42 20.18 10.17
N ARG A 5 -2.61 19.59 11.37
CA ARG A 5 -2.27 20.24 12.64
C ARG A 5 -0.76 20.46 12.76
N LYS A 6 0.05 19.44 12.45
CA LYS A 6 1.51 19.55 12.44
C LYS A 6 1.98 20.55 11.38
N ALA A 7 1.33 20.54 10.21
CA ALA A 7 1.63 21.48 9.14
C ALA A 7 1.32 22.94 9.52
N ARG A 8 0.23 23.18 10.26
CA ARG A 8 -0.10 24.53 10.75
C ARG A 8 0.91 25.04 11.77
N ALA A 9 1.25 24.24 12.79
CA ALA A 9 2.26 24.61 13.77
C ALA A 9 3.63 24.88 13.10
N HIS A 10 3.95 24.13 12.06
CA HIS A 10 5.13 24.38 11.24
C HIS A 10 5.03 25.72 10.49
N ALA A 11 3.89 26.03 9.87
CA ALA A 11 3.66 27.32 9.22
C ALA A 11 3.78 28.51 10.20
N GLU A 12 3.29 28.37 11.43
CA GLU A 12 3.41 29.39 12.49
C GLU A 12 4.88 29.63 12.87
N ARG A 13 5.67 28.56 13.00
CA ARG A 13 7.11 28.67 13.26
C ARG A 13 7.86 29.37 12.12
N LEU A 14 7.55 29.01 10.88
CA LEU A 14 8.15 29.64 9.70
C LEU A 14 7.81 31.13 9.59
N ALA A 15 6.58 31.50 9.97
CA ALA A 15 6.15 32.89 10.02
C ALA A 15 6.98 33.70 11.03
N ALA A 16 7.16 33.17 12.23
CA ALA A 16 7.99 33.80 13.27
C ALA A 16 9.47 33.91 12.83
N ALA A 17 10.00 32.87 12.21
CA ALA A 17 11.36 32.87 11.66
C ALA A 17 11.55 33.93 10.57
N ALA A 18 10.59 34.09 9.66
CA ALA A 18 10.65 35.08 8.59
C ALA A 18 10.69 36.53 9.11
N THR A 19 10.12 36.78 10.30
CA THR A 19 10.12 38.11 10.94
C THR A 19 11.30 38.37 11.88
N SER A 20 12.17 37.37 12.13
CA SER A 20 13.25 37.48 13.11
C SER A 20 14.38 38.43 12.69
N GLY A 21 14.61 38.62 11.38
CA GLY A 21 15.79 39.32 10.87
C GLY A 21 17.09 38.52 10.94
N ASP A 22 17.05 37.26 11.37
CA ASP A 22 18.21 36.41 11.62
C ASP A 22 18.53 35.53 10.41
N SER A 23 19.67 35.81 9.75
CA SER A 23 20.12 35.08 8.55
C SER A 23 20.49 33.62 8.83
N GLU A 24 20.95 33.29 10.03
CA GLU A 24 21.28 31.90 10.38
C GLU A 24 20.01 31.07 10.54
N VAL A 25 18.99 31.64 11.20
CA VAL A 25 17.65 31.05 11.31
C VAL A 25 17.03 30.86 9.93
N TRP A 26 17.14 31.85 9.04
CA TRP A 26 16.65 31.74 7.66
C TRP A 26 17.35 30.61 6.90
N ALA A 27 18.67 30.51 6.97
CA ALA A 27 19.41 29.44 6.31
C ALA A 27 19.04 28.05 6.85
N ALA A 28 18.82 27.93 8.17
CA ALA A 28 18.40 26.67 8.80
C ALA A 28 16.99 26.25 8.35
N GLU A 29 16.02 27.16 8.39
CA GLU A 29 14.64 26.87 7.97
C GLU A 29 14.52 26.71 6.44
N ALA A 30 15.35 27.38 5.65
CA ALA A 30 15.47 27.15 4.21
C ALA A 30 15.87 25.70 3.91
N ARG A 31 16.90 25.17 4.59
CA ARG A 31 17.30 23.76 4.47
C ARG A 31 16.17 22.82 4.89
N ALA A 32 15.47 23.14 5.97
CA ALA A 32 14.32 22.35 6.42
C ALA A 32 13.18 22.32 5.37
N LEU A 33 12.91 23.45 4.70
CA LEU A 33 11.92 23.53 3.63
C LEU A 33 12.33 22.78 2.35
N VAL A 34 13.63 22.78 2.01
CA VAL A 34 14.16 22.01 0.87
C VAL A 34 14.02 20.50 1.09
N ALA A 35 14.19 20.05 2.34
CA ALA A 35 14.06 18.64 2.72
C ALA A 35 12.61 18.11 2.68
N LEU A 36 11.61 18.97 2.52
CA LEU A 36 10.22 18.55 2.37
C LEU A 36 9.99 17.87 1.01
N ASP A 37 9.24 16.77 1.02
CA ASP A 37 8.65 16.21 -0.21
C ASP A 37 7.53 17.12 -0.75
N GLY A 38 7.19 16.98 -2.03
CA GLY A 38 6.18 17.79 -2.68
C GLY A 38 4.82 17.77 -1.98
N ARG A 39 4.43 16.64 -1.37
CA ARG A 39 3.16 16.52 -0.63
C ARG A 39 3.18 17.32 0.67
N ALA A 40 4.27 17.27 1.41
CA ALA A 40 4.50 18.04 2.62
C ALA A 40 4.51 19.53 2.30
N TRP A 41 5.15 19.94 1.20
CA TRP A 41 5.11 21.31 0.69
C TRP A 41 3.69 21.79 0.41
N LEU A 42 2.91 21.02 -0.33
CA LEU A 42 1.52 21.37 -0.66
C LEU A 42 0.59 21.37 0.56
N THR A 43 0.86 20.51 1.54
CA THR A 43 0.12 20.45 2.82
C THR A 43 0.45 21.66 3.70
N LEU A 44 1.72 22.03 3.78
CA LEU A 44 2.18 23.23 4.49
C LEU A 44 1.56 24.50 3.90
N ASP A 45 1.66 24.64 2.58
CA ASP A 45 1.08 25.75 1.82
C ASP A 45 -0.45 25.84 1.95
N GLN A 46 -1.14 24.71 2.08
CA GLN A 46 -2.58 24.70 2.39
C GLN A 46 -2.82 25.14 3.84
N ALA A 47 -2.07 24.61 4.80
CA ALA A 47 -2.23 24.92 6.22
C ALA A 47 -1.97 26.41 6.53
N ALA A 48 -1.05 27.05 5.81
CA ALA A 48 -0.75 28.47 5.94
C ALA A 48 -1.93 29.37 5.51
N ARG A 49 -2.68 28.96 4.47
CA ARG A 49 -3.71 29.78 3.79
C ARG A 49 -5.13 29.57 4.28
N VAL A 50 -5.44 28.40 4.83
CA VAL A 50 -6.82 28.03 5.13
C VAL A 50 -7.24 28.60 6.49
N TRP A 51 -8.28 29.43 6.47
CA TRP A 51 -9.06 29.80 7.66
C TRP A 51 -9.80 28.56 8.18
N GLN A 52 -9.77 28.32 9.49
CA GLN A 52 -10.49 27.22 10.13
C GLN A 52 -11.35 27.77 11.28
N PRO A 53 -12.66 27.44 11.33
CA PRO A 53 -13.57 27.92 12.38
C PRO A 53 -13.02 27.70 13.80
N GLU A 54 -12.46 26.51 14.05
CA GLU A 54 -11.95 26.10 15.36
C GLU A 54 -10.55 26.63 15.69
N ARG A 55 -9.81 27.16 14.71
CA ARG A 55 -8.37 27.47 14.86
C ARG A 55 -8.00 28.90 14.47
N GLY A 56 -8.98 29.73 14.15
CA GLY A 56 -8.80 31.15 13.87
C GLY A 56 -8.26 31.45 12.46
N PRO A 57 -7.69 32.66 12.26
CA PRO A 57 -7.31 33.17 10.94
C PRO A 57 -6.24 32.32 10.25
N ALA A 58 -6.08 32.53 8.94
CA ALA A 58 -4.94 31.99 8.21
C ALA A 58 -3.64 32.46 8.90
N VAL A 59 -2.63 31.58 8.96
CA VAL A 59 -1.32 31.93 9.54
C VAL A 59 -0.71 33.13 8.80
N SER A 60 -0.95 33.17 7.49
CA SER A 60 -0.69 34.33 6.66
C SER A 60 -1.72 35.45 6.88
N GLY A 61 -1.41 36.38 7.76
CA GLY A 61 -2.31 37.48 8.13
C GLY A 61 -1.91 38.23 9.39
N ALA A 62 -0.95 37.70 10.17
CA ALA A 62 -0.27 38.48 11.20
C ALA A 62 0.65 39.52 10.53
N ALA A 63 0.49 40.80 10.92
CA ALA A 63 1.32 41.90 10.44
C ALA A 63 2.81 41.54 10.58
N GLY A 64 3.57 41.55 9.48
CA GLY A 64 5.02 41.27 9.51
C GLY A 64 5.59 40.52 8.30
N TRP A 65 4.78 39.90 7.44
CA TRP A 65 5.28 39.09 6.31
C TRP A 65 5.86 39.92 5.13
N LEU A 66 5.70 41.24 5.17
CA LEU A 66 6.16 42.19 4.16
C LEU A 66 7.17 43.14 4.79
N GLY A 67 8.42 42.69 4.91
CA GLY A 67 9.54 43.52 5.37
C GLY A 67 10.56 43.81 4.26
N PRO A 68 11.52 44.73 4.50
CA PRO A 68 12.63 45.06 3.60
C PRO A 68 13.53 43.85 3.26
N SER A 69 13.44 42.77 4.03
CA SER A 69 14.25 41.56 3.88
C SER A 69 13.72 40.53 2.89
N ALA A 70 12.64 40.83 2.13
CA ALA A 70 12.06 39.88 1.18
C ALA A 70 13.00 39.50 0.00
N GLY A 71 14.06 40.28 -0.22
CA GLY A 71 15.11 40.02 -1.20
C GLY A 71 16.35 39.33 -0.63
N GLU A 72 16.27 38.73 0.56
CA GLU A 72 17.40 38.01 1.15
C GLU A 72 17.84 36.80 0.30
N ALA A 73 19.13 36.47 0.37
CA ALA A 73 19.81 35.61 -0.60
C ALA A 73 19.33 34.15 -0.61
N THR A 74 18.80 33.63 0.50
CA THR A 74 18.34 32.24 0.59
C THR A 74 16.96 32.04 -0.04
N GLY A 75 16.20 33.11 -0.26
CA GLY A 75 14.83 33.09 -0.75
C GLY A 75 13.81 32.49 0.25
N PHE A 76 14.23 32.22 1.48
CA PHE A 76 13.39 31.78 2.60
C PHE A 76 12.22 32.71 2.85
N VAL A 77 12.49 34.00 3.04
CA VAL A 77 11.43 34.98 3.37
C VAL A 77 10.43 35.06 2.22
N ALA A 78 10.92 35.11 0.98
CA ALA A 78 10.06 35.09 -0.20
C ALA A 78 9.24 33.79 -0.32
N ALA A 79 9.81 32.63 0.03
CA ALA A 79 9.13 31.33 -0.02
C ALA A 79 7.99 31.27 1.00
N VAL A 80 8.23 31.69 2.24
CA VAL A 80 7.20 31.80 3.29
C VAL A 80 6.14 32.80 2.87
N THR A 81 6.52 34.01 2.44
CA THR A 81 5.57 35.05 2.00
C THR A 81 4.75 34.62 0.78
N SER A 82 5.29 33.75 -0.08
CA SER A 82 4.53 33.19 -1.20
C SER A 82 3.36 32.31 -0.74
N MET A 83 3.31 31.85 0.51
CA MET A 83 2.20 31.09 1.09
C MET A 83 1.07 31.99 1.62
N HIS A 84 1.12 33.31 1.38
CA HIS A 84 0.15 34.24 1.95
C HIS A 84 -1.30 34.04 1.44
N GLY A 85 -2.32 34.36 2.24
CA GLY A 85 -3.74 34.25 1.85
C GLY A 85 -4.16 35.25 0.77
N ASP A 86 -3.62 36.48 0.82
CA ASP A 86 -3.76 37.51 -0.22
C ASP A 86 -2.91 37.20 -1.47
N GLY A 87 -3.57 37.10 -2.63
CA GLY A 87 -2.94 36.86 -3.92
C GLY A 87 -1.98 37.96 -4.39
N ARG A 88 -2.17 39.23 -4.00
CA ARG A 88 -1.25 40.33 -4.35
C ARG A 88 0.09 40.19 -3.64
N VAL A 89 0.05 39.77 -2.38
CA VAL A 89 1.26 39.46 -1.58
C VAL A 89 1.98 38.28 -2.18
N ARG A 90 1.26 37.19 -2.49
CA ARG A 90 1.84 36.02 -3.16
C ARG A 90 2.50 36.39 -4.49
N GLN A 91 1.83 37.17 -5.34
CA GLN A 91 2.39 37.57 -6.63
C GLN A 91 3.73 38.31 -6.49
N ARG A 92 3.82 39.25 -5.54
CA ARG A 92 5.08 39.97 -5.25
C ARG A 92 6.18 39.01 -4.79
N ALA A 93 5.87 38.11 -3.86
CA ALA A 93 6.81 37.11 -3.41
C ALA A 93 7.26 36.16 -4.53
N THR A 94 6.35 35.72 -5.40
CA THR A 94 6.66 34.89 -6.57
C THR A 94 7.63 35.59 -7.53
N ARG A 95 7.49 36.91 -7.74
CA ARG A 95 8.44 37.68 -8.56
C ARG A 95 9.84 37.74 -7.95
N LEU A 96 9.93 37.82 -6.62
CA LEU A 96 11.21 37.76 -5.92
C LEU A 96 11.84 36.38 -6.04
N LEU A 97 11.07 35.31 -5.81
CA LEU A 97 11.52 33.93 -5.99
C LEU A 97 12.02 33.65 -7.41
N ALA A 98 11.44 34.28 -8.43
CA ALA A 98 11.89 34.13 -9.81
C ALA A 98 13.34 34.61 -10.03
N ARG A 99 13.87 35.47 -9.16
CA ARG A 99 15.24 36.01 -9.20
C ARG A 99 16.22 35.27 -8.29
N VAL A 100 15.72 34.40 -7.42
CA VAL A 100 16.56 33.62 -6.49
C VAL A 100 16.81 32.23 -7.08
N GLU A 101 18.06 31.80 -7.12
CA GLU A 101 18.45 30.48 -7.60
C GLU A 101 18.26 29.39 -6.54
N GLY A 102 18.26 28.13 -6.98
CA GLY A 102 18.30 26.97 -6.09
C GLY A 102 16.94 26.37 -5.71
N PRO A 103 17.00 25.22 -5.02
CA PRO A 103 15.87 24.30 -4.91
C PRO A 103 14.71 24.86 -4.10
N LEU A 104 14.96 25.74 -3.12
CA LEU A 104 13.88 26.35 -2.33
C LEU A 104 12.98 27.23 -3.19
N ALA A 105 13.59 28.09 -4.00
CA ALA A 105 12.87 28.94 -4.94
C ALA A 105 12.09 28.09 -5.95
N SER A 106 12.72 27.04 -6.48
CA SER A 106 12.10 26.08 -7.40
C SER A 106 10.87 25.37 -6.81
N LEU A 107 10.94 24.89 -5.56
CA LEU A 107 9.81 24.27 -4.84
C LEU A 107 8.65 25.28 -4.66
N ALA A 108 8.96 26.49 -4.20
CA ALA A 108 7.97 27.52 -3.96
C ALA A 108 7.29 27.97 -5.26
N LEU A 109 8.07 28.22 -6.32
CA LEU A 109 7.55 28.56 -7.65
C LEU A 109 6.65 27.45 -8.21
N ALA A 110 7.03 26.18 -8.06
CA ALA A 110 6.20 25.05 -8.50
C ALA A 110 4.87 24.97 -7.74
N ALA A 111 4.85 25.25 -6.43
CA ALA A 111 3.61 25.35 -5.67
C ALA A 111 2.73 26.52 -6.16
N ARG A 112 3.31 27.58 -6.73
CA ARG A 112 2.62 28.74 -7.32
C ARG A 112 2.14 28.51 -8.76
N LEU A 113 2.73 27.57 -9.51
CA LEU A 113 2.13 27.10 -10.78
C LEU A 113 0.74 26.50 -10.58
N LEU A 114 0.47 25.97 -9.38
CA LEU A 114 -0.81 25.37 -9.01
C LEU A 114 -1.77 26.36 -8.31
N ASP A 115 -1.47 27.66 -8.29
CA ASP A 115 -2.29 28.67 -7.62
C ASP A 115 -3.62 28.93 -8.35
N ARG A 116 -4.63 29.39 -7.60
CA ARG A 116 -5.93 29.77 -8.17
C ARG A 116 -5.84 31.09 -8.94
N ALA A 117 -5.01 32.03 -8.51
CA ALA A 117 -4.84 33.33 -9.14
C ALA A 117 -3.98 33.25 -10.41
N PRO A 118 -4.49 33.63 -11.60
CA PRO A 118 -3.74 33.58 -12.86
C PRO A 118 -2.47 34.45 -12.84
N GLN A 119 -2.51 35.60 -12.16
CA GLN A 119 -1.39 36.51 -12.06
C GLN A 119 -0.21 35.88 -11.31
N VAL A 120 -0.50 35.13 -10.23
CA VAL A 120 0.51 34.40 -9.47
C VAL A 120 1.13 33.29 -10.32
N ARG A 121 0.30 32.55 -11.07
CA ARG A 121 0.77 31.50 -11.98
C ARG A 121 1.65 32.04 -13.10
N ALA A 122 1.33 33.21 -13.66
CA ALA A 122 2.11 33.83 -14.73
C ALA A 122 3.54 34.15 -14.26
N GLU A 123 3.70 34.73 -13.06
CA GLU A 123 5.03 35.00 -12.50
C GLU A 123 5.77 33.70 -12.16
N ALA A 124 5.06 32.71 -11.63
CA ALA A 124 5.65 31.40 -11.34
C ALA A 124 6.17 30.73 -12.61
N ARG A 125 5.40 30.78 -13.71
CA ARG A 125 5.81 30.25 -15.02
C ARG A 125 7.09 30.89 -15.52
N ARG A 126 7.19 32.23 -15.44
CA ARG A 126 8.42 32.94 -15.83
C ARG A 126 9.61 32.48 -15.01
N GLY A 127 9.48 32.40 -13.68
CA GLY A 127 10.56 31.97 -12.80
C GLY A 127 10.97 30.51 -12.98
N VAL A 128 10.03 29.62 -13.30
CA VAL A 128 10.30 28.20 -13.55
C VAL A 128 11.01 27.96 -14.89
N LEU A 129 10.69 28.73 -15.93
CA LEU A 129 11.35 28.63 -17.24
C LEU A 129 12.85 28.97 -17.21
N LEU A 130 13.30 29.69 -16.17
CA LEU A 130 14.71 29.99 -15.95
C LEU A 130 15.47 28.84 -15.27
N ARG A 131 14.80 27.77 -14.86
CA ARG A 131 15.41 26.65 -14.12
C ARG A 131 16.01 25.64 -15.10
N ARG A 132 17.34 25.57 -15.10
CA ARG A 132 18.11 24.66 -15.96
C ARG A 132 18.82 23.56 -15.19
N ALA A 133 19.14 23.79 -13.92
CA ALA A 133 19.84 22.82 -13.09
C ALA A 133 18.95 21.57 -12.83
N PRO A 134 19.48 20.34 -12.93
CA PRO A 134 18.70 19.13 -12.70
C PRO A 134 18.03 19.09 -11.31
N ALA A 135 18.70 19.60 -10.28
CA ALA A 135 18.16 19.69 -8.92
C ALA A 135 16.92 20.59 -8.83
N ASP A 136 16.90 21.69 -9.58
CA ASP A 136 15.75 22.60 -9.64
C ASP A 136 14.59 21.98 -10.40
N VAL A 137 14.87 21.33 -11.53
CA VAL A 137 13.85 20.62 -12.31
C VAL A 137 13.23 19.49 -11.49
N ALA A 138 14.05 18.74 -10.75
CA ALA A 138 13.58 17.70 -9.83
C ALA A 138 12.68 18.28 -8.74
N ALA A 139 13.08 19.40 -8.13
CA ALA A 139 12.29 20.11 -7.13
C ALA A 139 10.93 20.57 -7.68
N VAL A 140 10.92 21.15 -8.89
CA VAL A 140 9.67 21.56 -9.55
C VAL A 140 8.76 20.35 -9.78
N LEU A 141 9.28 19.28 -10.39
CA LEU A 141 8.49 18.09 -10.69
C LEU A 141 7.93 17.42 -9.44
N ASP A 142 8.67 17.37 -8.33
CA ASP A 142 8.19 16.74 -7.10
C ASP A 142 6.89 17.38 -6.58
N VAL A 143 6.84 18.71 -6.57
CA VAL A 143 5.65 19.46 -6.16
C VAL A 143 4.50 19.28 -7.17
N LEU A 144 4.80 19.34 -8.47
CA LEU A 144 3.78 19.19 -9.51
C LEU A 144 3.15 17.79 -9.51
N LEU A 145 3.97 16.75 -9.35
CA LEU A 145 3.52 15.35 -9.26
C LEU A 145 2.69 15.10 -8.01
N ALA A 146 3.09 15.68 -6.87
CA ALA A 146 2.28 15.65 -5.65
C ALA A 146 0.93 16.39 -5.81
N GLY A 147 0.92 17.44 -6.63
CA GLY A 147 -0.25 18.26 -6.93
C GLY A 147 -1.12 17.79 -8.09
N ARG A 148 -0.83 16.63 -8.70
CA ARG A 148 -1.45 16.17 -9.96
C ARG A 148 -2.98 16.09 -9.98
N SER A 149 -3.62 15.98 -8.82
CA SER A 149 -5.08 15.95 -8.68
C SER A 149 -5.73 17.33 -8.58
N ARG A 150 -4.95 18.42 -8.57
CA ARG A 150 -5.48 19.79 -8.55
C ARG A 150 -5.95 20.19 -9.94
N LEU A 151 -7.01 21.01 -9.98
CA LEU A 151 -7.64 21.48 -11.23
C LEU A 151 -6.67 22.07 -12.27
N ARG A 152 -5.57 22.70 -11.83
CA ARG A 152 -4.58 23.36 -12.70
C ARG A 152 -3.30 22.55 -12.90
N ALA A 153 -3.26 21.31 -12.43
CA ALA A 153 -2.08 20.47 -12.56
C ALA A 153 -1.73 20.06 -14.01
N PRO A 154 -2.67 19.82 -14.94
CA PRO A 154 -2.33 19.42 -16.31
C PRO A 154 -1.39 20.40 -17.02
N ASP A 155 -1.72 21.70 -17.02
CA ASP A 155 -0.89 22.75 -17.66
C ASP A 155 0.49 22.88 -16.99
N ALA A 156 0.54 22.73 -15.67
CA ALA A 156 1.78 22.82 -14.91
C ALA A 156 2.68 21.61 -15.16
N LEU A 157 2.11 20.40 -15.23
CA LEU A 157 2.84 19.18 -15.57
C LEU A 157 3.33 19.20 -17.02
N ALA A 158 2.56 19.76 -17.95
CA ALA A 158 3.01 19.97 -19.32
C ALA A 158 4.23 20.90 -19.39
N LEU A 159 4.23 21.99 -18.60
CA LEU A 159 5.41 22.85 -18.45
C LEU A 159 6.59 22.08 -17.84
N GLY A 160 6.38 21.33 -16.75
CA GLY A 160 7.43 20.52 -16.14
C GLY A 160 8.03 19.49 -17.10
N ARG A 161 7.19 18.89 -17.96
CA ARG A 161 7.63 18.00 -19.04
C ARG A 161 8.48 18.75 -20.06
N ALA A 162 8.04 19.92 -20.50
CA ALA A 162 8.80 20.77 -21.44
C ALA A 162 10.18 21.15 -20.87
N LEU A 163 10.29 21.49 -19.58
CA LEU A 163 11.58 21.81 -18.95
C LEU A 163 12.62 20.68 -19.08
N VAL A 164 12.18 19.42 -19.02
CA VAL A 164 13.09 18.27 -19.18
C VAL A 164 13.48 18.09 -20.64
N LEU A 165 12.52 18.26 -21.56
CA LEU A 165 12.73 18.02 -22.98
C LEU A 165 13.50 19.14 -23.68
N ASP A 166 13.33 20.37 -23.22
CA ASP A 166 13.94 21.59 -23.76
C ASP A 166 15.20 22.00 -22.97
N ALA A 167 15.66 21.15 -22.04
CA ALA A 167 16.94 21.34 -21.39
C ALA A 167 18.08 21.12 -22.39
N ASP A 168 19.18 21.84 -22.21
CA ASP A 168 20.38 21.68 -23.02
C ASP A 168 21.60 21.44 -22.09
N PRO A 169 22.20 20.24 -22.13
CA PRO A 169 21.76 19.04 -22.85
C PRO A 169 20.62 18.30 -22.12
N ALA A 170 19.54 17.96 -22.84
CA ALA A 170 18.37 17.27 -22.28
C ALA A 170 18.72 15.91 -21.65
N ALA A 171 19.75 15.24 -22.18
CA ALA A 171 20.24 13.96 -21.71
C ALA A 171 20.73 14.03 -20.24
N ASP A 172 21.42 15.11 -19.85
CA ASP A 172 21.99 15.24 -18.50
C ASP A 172 20.89 15.44 -17.45
N VAL A 173 19.91 16.29 -17.76
CA VAL A 173 18.74 16.48 -16.88
C VAL A 173 17.97 15.18 -16.76
N ALA A 174 17.67 14.50 -17.87
CA ALA A 174 16.97 13.22 -17.84
C ALA A 174 17.74 12.16 -17.02
N ALA A 175 19.05 12.02 -17.24
CA ALA A 175 19.90 11.09 -16.51
C ALA A 175 19.92 11.37 -15.00
N ALA A 176 20.02 12.64 -14.60
CA ALA A 176 19.96 13.04 -13.20
C ALA A 176 18.58 12.72 -12.56
N LEU A 177 17.48 12.92 -13.28
CA LEU A 177 16.14 12.62 -12.76
C LEU A 177 15.90 11.10 -12.57
N LEU A 178 16.51 10.25 -13.39
CA LEU A 178 16.48 8.78 -13.20
C LEU A 178 17.19 8.33 -11.91
N HIS A 179 18.10 9.14 -11.38
CA HIS A 179 18.82 8.89 -10.12
C HIS A 179 18.29 9.74 -8.96
N SER A 180 17.17 10.44 -9.14
CA SER A 180 16.62 11.31 -8.11
C SER A 180 16.25 10.53 -6.83
N GLU A 181 16.63 11.08 -5.68
CA GLU A 181 16.18 10.59 -4.37
C GLU A 181 14.68 10.82 -4.15
N ARG A 182 14.08 11.74 -4.92
CA ARG A 182 12.63 12.00 -4.88
C ARG A 182 11.91 10.92 -5.67
N VAL A 183 11.37 9.93 -4.95
CA VAL A 183 10.73 8.74 -5.53
C VAL A 183 9.68 9.05 -6.61
N ALA A 184 8.85 10.07 -6.41
CA ALA A 184 7.83 10.44 -7.40
C ALA A 184 8.47 10.94 -8.71
N VAL A 185 9.51 11.76 -8.61
CA VAL A 185 10.28 12.29 -9.74
C VAL A 185 10.98 11.15 -10.47
N ARG A 186 11.65 10.25 -9.74
CA ARG A 186 12.33 9.10 -10.33
C ARG A 186 11.38 8.21 -11.12
N ARG A 187 10.22 7.89 -10.55
CA ARG A 187 9.17 7.11 -11.23
C ARG A 187 8.67 7.78 -12.50
N TRP A 188 8.43 9.09 -12.44
CA TRP A 188 8.00 9.87 -13.59
C TRP A 188 9.09 9.93 -14.68
N ALA A 189 10.35 10.11 -14.30
CA ALA A 189 11.48 10.16 -15.23
C ALA A 189 11.66 8.83 -15.98
N PHE A 190 11.56 7.69 -15.28
CA PHE A 190 11.56 6.38 -15.93
C PHE A 190 10.36 6.20 -16.88
N ALA A 191 9.17 6.63 -16.49
CA ALA A 191 8.01 6.57 -17.37
C ALA A 191 8.18 7.43 -18.63
N LEU A 192 8.74 8.64 -18.49
CA LEU A 192 9.03 9.50 -19.63
C LEU A 192 10.13 8.91 -20.53
N ALA A 193 11.18 8.33 -19.95
CA ALA A 193 12.25 7.68 -20.70
C ALA A 193 11.74 6.46 -21.49
N HIS A 194 10.80 5.69 -20.91
CA HIS A 194 10.09 4.61 -21.61
C HIS A 194 9.26 5.15 -22.77
N GLU A 195 8.41 6.15 -22.52
CA GLU A 195 7.56 6.80 -23.54
C GLU A 195 8.37 7.34 -24.73
N ARG A 196 9.60 7.80 -24.46
CA ARG A 196 10.52 8.33 -25.47
C ARG A 196 11.40 7.28 -26.15
N GLY A 197 11.27 5.99 -25.81
CA GLY A 197 12.11 4.93 -26.37
C GLY A 197 13.58 4.99 -25.95
N VAL A 198 13.90 5.73 -24.87
CA VAL A 198 15.28 5.88 -24.37
C VAL A 198 15.69 4.69 -23.50
N LEU A 199 14.73 4.01 -22.88
CA LEU A 199 14.99 2.78 -22.12
C LEU A 199 15.15 1.60 -23.06
N THR A 200 16.40 1.15 -23.24
CA THR A 200 16.71 -0.05 -24.03
C THR A 200 16.37 -1.33 -23.26
N ALA A 201 16.15 -2.42 -24.00
CA ALA A 201 15.99 -3.76 -23.43
C ALA A 201 17.17 -4.13 -22.50
N ASP A 202 18.40 -3.83 -22.93
CA ASP A 202 19.63 -4.13 -22.17
C ASP A 202 19.61 -3.49 -20.79
N ARG A 203 19.24 -2.20 -20.75
CA ARG A 203 19.14 -1.47 -19.49
C ARG A 203 18.05 -2.02 -18.59
N LEU A 204 16.85 -2.27 -19.13
CA LEU A 204 15.75 -2.84 -18.35
C LEU A 204 16.09 -4.21 -17.78
N LEU A 205 16.75 -5.07 -18.57
CA LEU A 205 17.20 -6.39 -18.14
C LEU A 205 18.28 -6.32 -17.05
N ALA A 206 19.21 -5.36 -17.16
CA ALA A 206 20.25 -5.13 -16.16
C ALA A 206 19.70 -4.53 -14.85
N ASP A 207 18.78 -3.57 -14.95
CA ASP A 207 18.29 -2.80 -13.80
C ASP A 207 17.19 -3.55 -13.02
N LEU A 208 16.33 -4.34 -13.68
CA LEU A 208 15.19 -5.04 -13.07
C LEU A 208 15.58 -5.92 -11.86
N PRO A 209 16.66 -6.72 -11.88
CA PRO A 209 17.08 -7.51 -10.72
C PRO A 209 17.49 -6.67 -9.49
N ALA A 210 18.03 -5.47 -9.70
CA ALA A 210 18.58 -4.60 -8.66
C ALA A 210 17.56 -3.58 -8.10
N GLU A 211 16.51 -3.24 -8.87
CA GLU A 211 15.54 -2.22 -8.49
C GLU A 211 14.80 -2.57 -7.19
N ARG A 212 14.79 -1.62 -6.24
CA ARG A 212 14.20 -1.76 -4.90
C ARG A 212 12.80 -1.18 -4.79
N ASP A 213 12.47 -0.18 -5.61
CA ASP A 213 11.14 0.39 -5.69
C ASP A 213 10.17 -0.59 -6.38
N GLN A 214 9.18 -1.07 -5.62
CA GLN A 214 8.19 -2.03 -6.09
C GLN A 214 7.37 -1.52 -7.28
N TRP A 215 7.15 -0.21 -7.39
CA TRP A 215 6.44 0.35 -8.54
C TRP A 215 7.30 0.28 -9.80
N LEU A 216 8.57 0.70 -9.71
CA LEU A 216 9.50 0.66 -10.84
C LEU A 216 9.78 -0.77 -11.27
N ARG A 217 9.98 -1.68 -10.33
CA ARG A 217 10.14 -3.11 -10.61
C ARG A 217 8.98 -3.68 -11.43
N ARG A 218 7.73 -3.38 -11.05
CA ARG A 218 6.55 -3.80 -11.83
C ARG A 218 6.45 -3.09 -13.17
N ALA A 219 6.86 -1.83 -13.24
CA ALA A 219 6.89 -1.08 -14.49
C ALA A 219 7.91 -1.69 -15.46
N PHE A 220 9.15 -1.90 -15.03
CA PHE A 220 10.23 -2.52 -15.80
C PHE A 220 9.86 -3.93 -16.27
N ALA A 221 9.25 -4.72 -15.39
CA ALA A 221 8.75 -6.04 -15.73
C ALA A 221 7.74 -6.00 -16.89
N ARG A 222 6.90 -4.96 -16.99
CA ARG A 222 6.00 -4.77 -18.15
C ARG A 222 6.74 -4.22 -19.36
N TRP A 223 7.54 -3.17 -19.17
CA TRP A 223 8.25 -2.50 -20.26
C TRP A 223 9.26 -3.40 -20.95
N VAL A 224 9.93 -4.31 -20.24
CA VAL A 224 10.87 -5.25 -20.85
C VAL A 224 10.17 -6.18 -21.85
N VAL A 225 8.90 -6.53 -21.63
CA VAL A 225 8.10 -7.33 -22.57
C VAL A 225 7.79 -6.54 -23.84
N GLU A 226 7.64 -5.22 -23.73
CA GLU A 226 7.33 -4.35 -24.87
C GLU A 226 8.55 -4.13 -25.78
N VAL A 227 9.78 -4.16 -25.23
CA VAL A 227 10.99 -3.76 -25.97
C VAL A 227 12.06 -4.85 -26.11
N ALA A 228 12.01 -5.94 -25.36
CA ALA A 228 13.01 -7.00 -25.42
C ALA A 228 12.51 -8.18 -26.27
N GLU A 229 13.43 -8.74 -27.06
CA GLU A 229 13.22 -10.03 -27.71
C GLU A 229 12.92 -11.12 -26.66
N PRO A 230 11.85 -11.92 -26.83
CA PRO A 230 11.41 -12.89 -25.82
C PRO A 230 12.50 -13.82 -25.31
N ALA A 231 13.38 -14.32 -26.19
CA ALA A 231 14.49 -15.21 -25.83
C ALA A 231 15.47 -14.59 -24.82
N ARG A 232 15.58 -13.25 -24.78
CA ARG A 232 16.47 -12.51 -23.86
C ARG A 232 15.95 -12.46 -22.43
N LEU A 233 14.71 -12.90 -22.19
CA LEU A 233 14.10 -12.93 -20.85
C LEU A 233 14.60 -14.11 -20.01
N ARG A 234 15.25 -15.12 -20.60
CA ARG A 234 15.66 -16.37 -19.93
C ARG A 234 16.44 -16.17 -18.63
N PRO A 235 17.42 -15.25 -18.53
CA PRO A 235 18.14 -15.00 -17.28
C PRO A 235 17.22 -14.60 -16.12
N LEU A 236 16.07 -13.95 -16.41
CA LEU A 236 15.13 -13.51 -15.40
C LEU A 236 14.40 -14.66 -14.71
N LEU A 237 14.41 -15.90 -15.25
CA LEU A 237 13.86 -17.08 -14.57
C LEU A 237 14.54 -17.37 -13.22
N SER A 238 15.81 -16.97 -13.08
CA SER A 238 16.58 -17.12 -11.84
C SER A 238 16.65 -15.84 -11.00
N ALA A 239 16.09 -14.73 -11.49
CA ALA A 239 16.22 -13.44 -10.84
C ALA A 239 15.54 -13.44 -9.47
N ARG A 240 16.10 -12.70 -8.50
CA ARG A 240 15.54 -12.56 -7.15
C ARG A 240 14.10 -12.01 -7.14
N PRO A 241 13.73 -10.99 -7.94
CA PRO A 241 12.38 -10.44 -7.89
C PRO A 241 11.34 -11.38 -8.52
N VAL A 242 10.21 -11.55 -7.82
CA VAL A 242 9.09 -12.39 -8.29
C VAL A 242 8.51 -11.89 -9.61
N ASP A 243 8.37 -10.56 -9.76
CA ASP A 243 7.83 -9.97 -10.99
C ASP A 243 8.72 -10.28 -12.22
N ALA A 244 10.04 -10.36 -12.04
CA ALA A 244 10.99 -10.70 -13.11
C ALA A 244 10.84 -12.17 -13.54
N ARG A 245 10.80 -13.10 -12.59
CA ARG A 245 10.58 -14.52 -12.88
C ARG A 245 9.23 -14.78 -13.54
N LEU A 246 8.17 -14.10 -13.07
CA LEU A 246 6.84 -14.20 -13.68
C LEU A 246 6.84 -13.73 -15.12
N VAL A 247 7.48 -12.59 -15.41
CA VAL A 247 7.57 -12.07 -16.79
C VAL A 247 8.30 -13.04 -17.70
N ALA A 248 9.46 -13.55 -17.29
CA ALA A 248 10.15 -14.56 -18.09
C ALA A 248 9.31 -15.81 -18.31
N LEU A 249 8.70 -16.34 -17.26
CA LEU A 249 7.91 -17.56 -17.34
C LEU A 249 6.62 -17.40 -18.17
N THR A 250 6.06 -16.19 -18.22
CA THR A 250 4.88 -15.89 -19.04
C THR A 250 5.26 -15.64 -20.50
N HIS A 251 6.34 -14.93 -20.78
CA HIS A 251 6.64 -14.41 -22.12
C HIS A 251 7.76 -15.14 -22.87
N LEU A 252 8.54 -16.01 -22.21
CA LEU A 252 9.49 -16.86 -22.94
C LEU A 252 8.75 -17.80 -23.90
N PRO A 253 9.23 -17.94 -25.14
CA PRO A 253 8.69 -18.91 -26.07
C PRO A 253 9.05 -20.33 -25.60
N ASP A 254 8.27 -21.32 -26.03
CA ASP A 254 8.37 -22.67 -25.47
C ASP A 254 9.71 -23.36 -25.76
N ASP A 255 10.29 -23.10 -26.93
CA ASP A 255 11.61 -23.57 -27.38
C ASP A 255 12.77 -23.01 -26.55
N ALA A 256 12.62 -21.82 -25.97
CA ALA A 256 13.64 -21.17 -25.13
C ALA A 256 13.54 -21.52 -23.63
N LEU A 257 12.46 -22.17 -23.20
CA LEU A 257 12.23 -22.54 -21.80
C LEU A 257 12.49 -24.04 -21.63
N HIS A 258 13.58 -24.42 -20.97
CA HIS A 258 13.92 -25.83 -20.78
C HIS A 258 13.06 -26.47 -19.69
N ASP A 259 12.76 -27.75 -19.85
CA ASP A 259 11.93 -28.47 -18.89
C ASP A 259 12.56 -28.55 -17.49
N ASP A 260 13.88 -28.58 -17.37
CA ASP A 260 14.55 -28.58 -16.07
C ASP A 260 14.42 -27.24 -15.34
N GLU A 261 14.47 -26.13 -16.07
CA GLU A 261 14.21 -24.79 -15.53
C GLU A 261 12.75 -24.72 -15.04
N LEU A 262 11.81 -25.23 -15.84
CA LEU A 262 10.39 -25.28 -15.53
C LEU A 262 10.11 -26.17 -14.30
N ARG A 263 10.72 -27.35 -14.22
CA ARG A 263 10.67 -28.26 -13.06
C ARG A 263 11.23 -27.61 -11.80
N GLY A 264 12.26 -26.77 -11.92
CA GLY A 264 12.79 -25.95 -10.83
C GLY A 264 11.77 -24.92 -10.33
N LEU A 265 11.10 -24.23 -11.26
CA LEU A 265 10.10 -23.19 -10.95
C LEU A 265 8.81 -23.74 -10.33
N LEU A 266 8.50 -25.03 -10.52
CA LEU A 266 7.45 -25.71 -9.76
C LEU A 266 7.72 -25.65 -8.25
N LEU A 267 8.98 -25.58 -7.82
CA LEU A 267 9.37 -25.48 -6.40
C LEU A 267 9.68 -24.04 -5.96
N ASP A 268 9.34 -23.03 -6.76
CA ASP A 268 9.62 -21.63 -6.43
C ASP A 268 8.98 -21.21 -5.09
N ALA A 269 9.65 -20.30 -4.37
CA ALA A 269 9.13 -19.79 -3.10
C ALA A 269 7.81 -19.02 -3.28
N ALA A 270 7.60 -18.36 -4.42
CA ALA A 270 6.45 -17.54 -4.71
C ALA A 270 5.30 -18.38 -5.32
N PRO A 271 4.10 -18.42 -4.70
CA PRO A 271 2.98 -19.20 -5.20
C PRO A 271 2.57 -18.87 -6.64
N ARG A 272 2.61 -17.60 -7.03
CA ARG A 272 2.28 -17.15 -8.40
C ARG A 272 3.23 -17.71 -9.46
N VAL A 273 4.52 -17.85 -9.12
CA VAL A 273 5.51 -18.43 -10.05
C VAL A 273 5.22 -19.91 -10.22
N ARG A 274 4.95 -20.63 -9.12
CA ARG A 274 4.55 -22.04 -9.18
C ARG A 274 3.29 -22.25 -10.00
N GLU A 275 2.28 -21.39 -9.81
CA GLU A 275 1.03 -21.43 -10.56
C GLU A 275 1.28 -21.30 -12.06
N GLN A 276 2.03 -20.28 -12.48
CA GLN A 276 2.38 -20.10 -13.88
C GLN A 276 3.25 -21.25 -14.41
N ALA A 277 4.15 -21.80 -13.58
CA ALA A 277 4.99 -22.94 -13.95
C ALA A 277 4.14 -24.19 -14.22
N ARG A 278 3.11 -24.45 -13.40
CA ARG A 278 2.16 -25.54 -13.65
C ARG A 278 1.41 -25.35 -14.96
N VAL A 279 0.91 -24.14 -15.21
CA VAL A 279 0.21 -23.81 -16.46
C VAL A 279 1.08 -24.10 -17.69
N ARG A 280 2.38 -23.79 -17.64
CA ARG A 280 3.33 -24.08 -18.74
C ARG A 280 3.77 -25.55 -18.78
N ALA A 281 3.81 -26.24 -17.65
CA ALA A 281 4.25 -27.63 -17.55
C ALA A 281 3.23 -28.62 -18.11
N THR A 282 1.92 -28.36 -17.90
CA THR A 282 0.86 -29.29 -18.31
C THR A 282 0.82 -29.55 -19.82
N PRO A 283 0.84 -28.54 -20.72
CA PRO A 283 0.84 -28.79 -22.17
C PRO A 283 2.09 -29.52 -22.68
N ARG A 284 3.16 -29.54 -21.89
CA ARG A 284 4.43 -30.22 -22.22
C ARG A 284 4.48 -31.67 -21.73
N GLY A 285 3.39 -32.18 -21.15
CA GLY A 285 3.33 -33.54 -20.61
C GLY A 285 4.19 -33.77 -19.37
N ILE A 286 4.64 -32.71 -18.68
CA ILE A 286 5.37 -32.85 -17.41
C ILE A 286 4.38 -33.30 -16.33
N ASP A 287 4.65 -34.45 -15.69
CA ASP A 287 3.90 -34.87 -14.51
C ASP A 287 4.27 -34.01 -13.29
N VAL A 288 3.48 -32.95 -13.12
CA VAL A 288 3.64 -31.99 -12.02
C VAL A 288 3.45 -32.66 -10.65
N ALA A 289 2.53 -33.61 -10.52
CA ALA A 289 2.25 -34.27 -9.24
C ALA A 289 3.41 -35.20 -8.85
N ALA A 290 3.90 -36.02 -9.80
CA ALA A 290 5.09 -36.84 -9.60
C ALA A 290 6.29 -35.98 -9.18
N ARG A 291 6.52 -34.84 -9.84
CA ARG A 291 7.62 -33.92 -9.50
C ARG A 291 7.58 -33.43 -8.05
N TYR A 292 6.40 -33.11 -7.52
CA TYR A 292 6.24 -32.72 -6.11
C TYR A 292 6.47 -33.89 -5.15
N ARG A 293 6.00 -35.10 -5.49
CA ARG A 293 6.22 -36.31 -4.69
C ARG A 293 7.70 -36.68 -4.63
N GLU A 294 8.39 -36.66 -5.77
CA GLU A 294 9.84 -36.84 -5.86
C GLU A 294 10.60 -35.81 -4.99
N ALA A 295 10.19 -34.54 -5.05
CA ALA A 295 10.78 -33.49 -4.22
C ALA A 295 10.58 -33.73 -2.72
N LEU A 296 9.45 -34.33 -2.31
CA LEU A 296 9.17 -34.67 -0.92
C LEU A 296 9.91 -35.93 -0.45
N ALA A 297 10.21 -36.86 -1.35
CA ALA A 297 10.95 -38.09 -1.05
C ALA A 297 12.46 -37.86 -0.86
N GLY A 298 12.98 -36.70 -1.27
CA GLY A 298 14.39 -36.36 -1.10
C GLY A 298 14.84 -36.30 0.37
N PRO A 299 16.11 -36.58 0.68
CA PRO A 299 16.63 -36.38 2.03
C PRO A 299 16.78 -34.89 2.36
N GLY A 300 16.47 -34.50 3.60
CA GLY A 300 16.77 -33.16 4.12
C GLY A 300 15.99 -32.01 3.45
N VAL A 301 14.80 -32.26 2.91
CA VAL A 301 14.02 -31.28 2.14
C VAL A 301 13.74 -30.03 3.01
N PRO A 302 14.17 -28.83 2.57
CA PRO A 302 13.95 -27.62 3.35
C PRO A 302 12.45 -27.36 3.58
N PRO A 303 12.02 -26.86 4.76
CA PRO A 303 10.59 -26.65 5.05
C PRO A 303 9.85 -25.74 4.05
N ARG A 304 10.58 -24.86 3.36
CA ARG A 304 10.01 -24.03 2.28
C ARG A 304 9.57 -24.87 1.07
N VAL A 305 10.36 -25.88 0.72
CA VAL A 305 10.09 -26.79 -0.40
C VAL A 305 8.97 -27.74 -0.01
N VAL A 306 9.00 -28.30 1.21
CA VAL A 306 7.88 -29.12 1.73
C VAL A 306 6.55 -28.37 1.64
N ALA A 307 6.50 -27.13 2.12
CA ALA A 307 5.29 -26.32 2.05
C ALA A 307 4.85 -26.04 0.59
N ALA A 308 5.79 -25.79 -0.32
CA ALA A 308 5.51 -25.60 -1.74
C ALA A 308 4.96 -26.87 -2.41
N CYS A 309 5.51 -28.04 -2.09
CA CYS A 309 5.02 -29.32 -2.61
C CYS A 309 3.63 -29.67 -2.06
N VAL A 310 3.39 -29.47 -0.76
CA VAL A 310 2.07 -29.70 -0.14
C VAL A 310 1.00 -28.80 -0.77
N ASP A 311 1.32 -27.51 -0.96
CA ASP A 311 0.44 -26.55 -1.65
C ASP A 311 0.22 -26.95 -3.13
N GLY A 312 1.27 -27.37 -3.82
CA GLY A 312 1.22 -27.85 -5.20
C GLY A 312 0.33 -29.09 -5.37
N LEU A 313 0.56 -30.12 -4.55
CA LEU A 313 -0.24 -31.36 -4.55
C LEU A 313 -1.69 -31.12 -4.14
N ALA A 314 -1.98 -30.13 -3.29
CA ALA A 314 -3.36 -29.74 -3.00
C ALA A 314 -4.11 -29.20 -4.25
N VAL A 315 -3.38 -28.73 -5.26
CA VAL A 315 -3.94 -28.28 -6.54
C VAL A 315 -3.99 -29.42 -7.55
N VAL A 316 -2.87 -30.09 -7.81
CA VAL A 316 -2.74 -31.06 -8.92
C VAL A 316 -2.69 -32.54 -8.52
N GLY A 317 -2.51 -32.85 -7.23
CA GLY A 317 -2.41 -34.22 -6.74
C GLY A 317 -3.77 -34.92 -6.67
N GLY A 318 -3.81 -36.10 -6.07
CA GLY A 318 -5.00 -36.96 -5.94
C GLY A 318 -5.40 -37.24 -4.49
N ALA A 319 -6.20 -38.29 -4.29
CA ALA A 319 -6.65 -38.72 -2.96
C ALA A 319 -5.53 -39.42 -2.16
N GLU A 320 -4.60 -40.05 -2.87
CA GLU A 320 -3.39 -40.69 -2.35
C GLU A 320 -2.49 -39.72 -1.56
N ASP A 321 -2.53 -38.43 -1.88
CA ASP A 321 -1.71 -37.41 -1.20
C ASP A 321 -2.28 -36.98 0.17
N LEU A 322 -3.48 -37.44 0.54
CA LEU A 322 -4.12 -37.05 1.80
C LEU A 322 -3.31 -37.49 3.03
N ALA A 323 -2.68 -38.66 2.98
CA ALA A 323 -1.81 -39.15 4.04
C ALA A 323 -0.62 -38.20 4.26
N THR A 324 -0.02 -37.71 3.16
CA THR A 324 1.06 -36.72 3.17
C THR A 324 0.62 -35.41 3.81
N PHE A 325 -0.56 -34.89 3.46
CA PHE A 325 -1.09 -33.66 4.05
C PHE A 325 -1.36 -33.84 5.55
N ALA A 326 -1.95 -34.97 5.94
CA ALA A 326 -2.24 -35.28 7.33
C ALA A 326 -0.97 -35.36 8.18
N ALA A 327 0.10 -36.02 7.69
CA ALA A 327 1.38 -36.07 8.38
C ALA A 327 2.01 -34.67 8.52
N ALA A 328 1.92 -33.85 7.48
CA ALA A 328 2.46 -32.48 7.47
C ALA A 328 1.80 -31.52 8.47
N LEU A 329 0.60 -31.84 9.02
CA LEU A 329 -0.01 -31.10 10.12
C LEU A 329 0.83 -31.15 11.41
N GLY A 330 1.63 -32.20 11.61
CA GLY A 330 2.52 -32.35 12.77
C GLY A 330 3.92 -31.77 12.57
N HIS A 331 4.20 -31.14 11.44
CA HIS A 331 5.55 -30.71 11.09
C HIS A 331 6.05 -29.57 12.00
N ALA A 332 7.33 -29.58 12.38
CA ALA A 332 7.93 -28.58 13.29
C ALA A 332 7.82 -27.13 12.75
N ALA A 333 8.08 -26.95 11.45
CA ALA A 333 7.98 -25.64 10.80
C ALA A 333 6.51 -25.20 10.57
N PRO A 334 6.09 -24.03 11.08
CA PRO A 334 4.69 -23.56 10.95
C PRO A 334 4.20 -23.37 9.52
N ARG A 335 5.10 -23.01 8.59
CA ARG A 335 4.74 -22.83 7.17
C ARG A 335 4.23 -24.13 6.53
N VAL A 336 4.79 -25.27 6.95
CA VAL A 336 4.38 -26.59 6.44
C VAL A 336 3.02 -26.95 7.02
N ARG A 337 2.81 -26.76 8.33
CA ARG A 337 1.49 -26.95 8.96
C ARG A 337 0.40 -26.09 8.33
N ALA A 338 0.70 -24.83 8.02
CA ALA A 338 -0.29 -23.94 7.38
C ALA A 338 -0.64 -24.38 5.94
N ALA A 339 0.35 -24.82 5.15
CA ALA A 339 0.11 -25.40 3.83
C ALA A 339 -0.71 -26.69 3.94
N ALA A 340 -0.37 -27.56 4.89
CA ALA A 340 -1.08 -28.80 5.17
C ALA A 340 -2.52 -28.57 5.63
N ALA A 341 -2.78 -27.59 6.51
CA ALA A 341 -4.13 -27.22 6.93
C ALA A 341 -4.99 -26.76 5.74
N SER A 342 -4.37 -26.03 4.81
CA SER A 342 -5.03 -25.58 3.59
C SER A 342 -5.30 -26.75 2.63
N ALA A 343 -4.33 -27.67 2.48
CA ALA A 343 -4.44 -28.87 1.65
C ALA A 343 -5.52 -29.84 2.15
N VAL A 344 -5.51 -30.17 3.45
CA VAL A 344 -6.54 -30.97 4.11
C VAL A 344 -7.91 -30.30 3.94
N GLY A 345 -8.01 -28.99 4.17
CA GLY A 345 -9.24 -28.24 3.97
C GLY A 345 -9.82 -28.35 2.56
N THR A 346 -8.95 -28.47 1.54
CA THR A 346 -9.36 -28.58 0.12
C THR A 346 -9.68 -30.02 -0.29
N ARG A 347 -8.98 -31.03 0.25
CA ARG A 347 -9.02 -32.40 -0.28
C ARG A 347 -9.70 -33.43 0.62
N ALA A 348 -9.72 -33.23 1.93
CA ALA A 348 -10.30 -34.20 2.86
C ALA A 348 -11.84 -34.12 2.88
N ALA A 349 -12.47 -35.22 3.31
CA ALA A 349 -13.89 -35.25 3.63
C ALA A 349 -14.21 -34.28 4.78
N ARG A 350 -15.46 -33.79 4.86
CA ARG A 350 -15.87 -32.78 5.85
C ARG A 350 -15.49 -33.17 7.28
N ASP A 351 -15.81 -34.39 7.69
CA ASP A 351 -15.58 -34.84 9.06
C ASP A 351 -14.09 -34.93 9.40
N ASP A 352 -13.26 -35.32 8.43
CA ASP A 352 -11.81 -35.30 8.57
C ASP A 352 -11.25 -33.89 8.67
N VAL A 353 -11.79 -32.93 7.92
CA VAL A 353 -11.42 -31.51 8.04
C VAL A 353 -11.74 -31.01 9.45
N LEU A 354 -12.96 -31.26 9.94
CA LEU A 354 -13.36 -30.84 11.28
C LEU A 354 -12.46 -31.46 12.34
N ARG A 355 -12.30 -32.79 12.31
CA ARG A 355 -11.50 -33.52 13.29
C ARG A 355 -10.03 -33.09 13.31
N ARG A 356 -9.41 -32.88 12.14
CA ARG A 356 -7.98 -32.60 12.03
C ARG A 356 -7.63 -31.11 12.20
N LEU A 357 -8.51 -30.19 11.77
CA LEU A 357 -8.19 -28.77 11.76
C LEU A 357 -8.71 -28.00 12.97
N SER A 358 -9.74 -28.50 13.68
CA SER A 358 -10.25 -27.83 14.88
C SER A 358 -9.18 -27.59 15.95
N PRO A 359 -8.30 -28.57 16.29
CA PRO A 359 -7.23 -28.34 17.26
C PRO A 359 -6.24 -27.25 16.82
N LEU A 360 -6.07 -27.04 15.51
CA LEU A 360 -5.11 -26.07 14.97
C LEU A 360 -5.56 -24.62 15.13
N LEU A 361 -6.80 -24.36 15.54
CA LEU A 361 -7.23 -23.02 15.96
C LEU A 361 -6.44 -22.52 17.19
N LEU A 362 -5.86 -23.44 17.95
CA LEU A 362 -4.99 -23.20 19.10
C LEU A 362 -3.49 -23.39 18.77
N ASP A 363 -3.12 -23.50 17.48
CA ASP A 363 -1.71 -23.63 17.10
C ASP A 363 -0.91 -22.40 17.59
N PRO A 364 0.31 -22.59 18.12
CA PRO A 364 1.16 -21.49 18.59
C PRO A 364 1.53 -20.50 17.48
N SER A 365 1.40 -20.89 16.21
CA SER A 365 1.62 -20.01 15.07
C SER A 365 0.32 -19.32 14.62
N PRO A 366 0.30 -17.97 14.55
CA PRO A 366 -0.85 -17.22 14.06
C PRO A 366 -1.21 -17.57 12.61
N HIS A 367 -0.23 -17.97 11.79
CA HIS A 367 -0.46 -18.33 10.41
C HIS A 367 -1.18 -19.68 10.25
N VAL A 368 -0.90 -20.64 11.13
CA VAL A 368 -1.53 -21.97 11.10
C VAL A 368 -2.97 -21.87 11.59
N ALA A 369 -3.20 -21.19 12.72
CA ALA A 369 -4.54 -20.95 13.24
C ALA A 369 -5.45 -20.25 12.21
N LEU A 370 -4.92 -19.25 11.50
CA LEU A 370 -5.68 -18.57 10.46
C LEU A 370 -5.95 -19.44 9.22
N ALA A 371 -5.00 -20.31 8.84
CA ALA A 371 -5.20 -21.27 7.74
C ALA A 371 -6.28 -22.29 8.10
N ALA A 372 -6.24 -22.84 9.32
CA ALA A 372 -7.25 -23.75 9.85
C ALA A 372 -8.64 -23.09 9.90
N ALA A 373 -8.75 -21.88 10.44
CA ALA A 373 -10.01 -21.13 10.48
C ALA A 373 -10.62 -20.92 9.09
N ARG A 374 -9.81 -20.58 8.07
CA ARG A 374 -10.29 -20.42 6.69
C ARG A 374 -10.75 -21.74 6.07
N ALA A 375 -10.03 -22.82 6.33
CA ALA A 375 -10.39 -24.14 5.85
C ALA A 375 -11.71 -24.63 6.48
N LEU A 376 -11.83 -24.50 7.80
CA LEU A 376 -13.04 -24.83 8.57
C LEU A 376 -14.25 -24.00 8.12
N ALA A 377 -14.08 -22.68 7.96
CA ALA A 377 -15.17 -21.80 7.50
C ALA A 377 -15.69 -22.20 6.11
N ARG A 378 -14.79 -22.48 5.16
CA ARG A 378 -15.17 -22.92 3.81
C ARG A 378 -15.91 -24.27 3.80
N ARG A 379 -15.74 -25.10 4.83
CA ARG A 379 -16.44 -26.38 5.00
C ARG A 379 -17.68 -26.28 5.89
N GLY A 380 -18.12 -25.08 6.25
CA GLY A 380 -19.28 -24.87 7.09
C GLY A 380 -19.12 -25.51 8.46
N ALA A 381 -17.94 -25.36 9.08
CA ALA A 381 -17.74 -25.83 10.44
C ALA A 381 -18.72 -25.11 11.39
N PRO A 382 -19.32 -25.82 12.36
CA PRO A 382 -20.22 -25.21 13.34
C PRO A 382 -19.51 -24.13 14.15
N ARG A 383 -20.24 -23.11 14.60
CA ARG A 383 -19.68 -22.02 15.43
C ARG A 383 -18.97 -22.54 16.68
N SER A 384 -19.45 -23.65 17.26
CA SER A 384 -18.92 -24.23 18.50
C SER A 384 -17.48 -24.72 18.34
N THR A 385 -17.05 -25.00 17.11
CA THR A 385 -15.65 -25.29 16.77
C THR A 385 -14.70 -24.16 17.21
N ALA A 386 -15.20 -22.92 17.30
CA ALA A 386 -14.42 -21.75 17.67
C ALA A 386 -14.33 -21.52 19.20
N ASP A 387 -15.09 -22.24 20.02
CA ASP A 387 -15.30 -21.89 21.44
C ASP A 387 -13.99 -21.93 22.24
N ALA A 388 -13.20 -23.00 22.09
CA ALA A 388 -11.89 -23.10 22.74
C ALA A 388 -10.91 -22.00 22.28
N ALA A 389 -10.95 -21.65 20.99
CA ALA A 389 -10.09 -20.61 20.44
C ALA A 389 -10.49 -19.20 20.87
N TRP A 390 -11.79 -18.96 21.11
CA TRP A 390 -12.27 -17.72 21.73
C TRP A 390 -11.89 -17.60 23.20
N ALA A 391 -11.82 -18.71 23.94
CA ALA A 391 -11.41 -18.76 25.34
C ALA A 391 -9.88 -18.71 25.54
N SER A 392 -9.11 -18.79 24.45
CA SER A 392 -7.65 -18.77 24.51
C SER A 392 -7.11 -17.41 24.94
N ASP A 393 -6.07 -17.41 25.77
CA ASP A 393 -5.30 -16.22 26.13
C ASP A 393 -4.54 -15.63 24.92
N GLN A 394 -4.31 -16.43 23.88
CA GLN A 394 -3.57 -16.02 22.68
C GLN A 394 -4.44 -15.15 21.75
N PRO A 395 -4.06 -13.89 21.48
CA PRO A 395 -4.86 -13.00 20.62
C PRO A 395 -5.07 -13.53 19.20
N TRP A 396 -4.11 -14.28 18.66
CA TRP A 396 -4.23 -14.85 17.32
C TRP A 396 -5.19 -16.04 17.24
N SER A 397 -5.36 -16.82 18.32
CA SER A 397 -6.40 -17.87 18.40
C SER A 397 -7.78 -17.25 18.45
N ARG A 398 -7.99 -16.21 19.27
CA ARG A 398 -9.26 -15.44 19.26
C ARG A 398 -9.53 -14.80 17.90
N ARG A 399 -8.49 -14.31 17.23
CA ARG A 399 -8.60 -13.82 15.84
C ARG A 399 -8.94 -14.93 14.83
N ALA A 400 -8.44 -16.15 15.01
CA ALA A 400 -8.81 -17.30 14.20
C ALA A 400 -10.27 -17.69 14.43
N ALA A 401 -10.71 -17.72 15.69
CA ALA A 401 -12.10 -17.92 16.10
C ALA A 401 -13.03 -16.88 15.48
N TRP A 402 -12.68 -15.60 15.59
CA TRP A 402 -13.37 -14.49 14.91
C TRP A 402 -13.50 -14.73 13.41
N ARG A 403 -12.41 -15.13 12.74
CA ARG A 403 -12.42 -15.36 11.29
C ARG A 403 -13.29 -16.55 10.90
N LEU A 404 -13.30 -17.60 11.71
CA LEU A 404 -14.12 -18.79 11.51
C LEU A 404 -15.61 -18.44 11.62
N VAL A 405 -16.03 -17.91 12.77
CA VAL A 405 -17.45 -17.60 13.03
C VAL A 405 -17.98 -16.57 12.04
N ARG A 406 -17.17 -15.57 11.67
CA ARG A 406 -17.56 -14.56 10.68
C ARG A 406 -17.86 -15.14 9.28
N GLY A 407 -17.33 -16.32 8.97
CA GLY A 407 -17.59 -17.01 7.71
C GLY A 407 -18.83 -17.90 7.71
N SER A 408 -19.47 -18.09 8.87
CA SER A 408 -20.56 -19.07 9.05
C SER A 408 -21.96 -18.54 8.73
N GLY A 409 -22.14 -17.23 8.58
CA GLY A 409 -23.43 -16.62 8.21
C GLY A 409 -23.49 -15.12 8.50
N SER A 410 -24.62 -14.48 8.17
CA SER A 410 -24.81 -13.03 8.28
C SER A 410 -24.88 -12.55 9.73
N TRP A 411 -25.65 -13.23 10.58
CA TRP A 411 -25.74 -12.90 12.01
C TRP A 411 -24.54 -13.40 12.80
N GLU A 412 -23.93 -14.52 12.42
CA GLU A 412 -22.67 -15.01 12.98
C GLU A 412 -21.55 -14.00 12.76
N ARG A 413 -21.54 -13.32 11.60
CA ARG A 413 -20.63 -12.21 11.35
C ARG A 413 -20.83 -11.05 12.32
N VAL A 414 -22.08 -10.64 12.58
CA VAL A 414 -22.37 -9.54 13.52
C VAL A 414 -21.95 -9.93 14.94
N GLU A 415 -22.33 -11.13 15.40
CA GLU A 415 -21.93 -11.67 16.70
C GLU A 415 -20.41 -11.73 16.85
N ALA A 416 -19.70 -12.23 15.82
CA ALA A 416 -18.24 -12.29 15.83
C ALA A 416 -17.60 -10.90 15.85
N ASP A 417 -18.08 -9.95 15.04
CA ASP A 417 -17.56 -8.58 14.96
C ASP A 417 -17.80 -7.83 16.29
N LEU A 418 -18.95 -8.03 16.97
CA LEU A 418 -19.23 -7.51 18.31
C LEU A 418 -18.32 -8.12 19.38
N ARG A 419 -18.18 -9.45 19.40
CA ARG A 419 -17.28 -10.14 20.35
C ARG A 419 -15.83 -9.70 20.16
N ALA A 420 -15.37 -9.56 18.92
CA ALA A 420 -14.05 -9.04 18.61
C ALA A 420 -13.90 -7.58 19.07
N ALA A 421 -14.94 -6.74 18.93
CA ALA A 421 -14.90 -5.32 19.31
C ALA A 421 -14.73 -5.09 20.82
N ALA A 422 -15.17 -6.05 21.63
CA ALA A 422 -15.01 -6.10 23.09
C ALA A 422 -13.74 -6.85 23.54
N ASP A 423 -12.88 -7.30 22.63
CA ASP A 423 -11.66 -8.04 22.98
C ASP A 423 -10.63 -7.15 23.69
N VAL A 424 -9.85 -7.75 24.57
CA VAL A 424 -8.74 -7.09 25.29
C VAL A 424 -7.58 -6.73 24.37
N ASP A 425 -7.39 -7.43 23.25
CA ASP A 425 -6.39 -7.09 22.23
C ASP A 425 -6.86 -5.89 21.40
N PRO A 426 -6.15 -4.74 21.42
CA PRO A 426 -6.58 -3.53 20.72
C PRO A 426 -6.70 -3.72 19.20
N GLY A 427 -5.87 -4.60 18.63
CA GLY A 427 -5.86 -4.88 17.19
C GLY A 427 -7.11 -5.65 16.75
N LEU A 428 -7.54 -6.63 17.52
CA LEU A 428 -8.78 -7.37 17.31
C LEU A 428 -10.01 -6.50 17.62
N ALA A 429 -9.96 -5.73 18.71
CA ALA A 429 -10.99 -4.75 19.08
C ALA A 429 -11.25 -3.74 17.96
N TRP A 430 -10.20 -3.16 17.39
CA TRP A 430 -10.33 -2.23 16.27
C TRP A 430 -10.95 -2.91 15.03
N ARG A 431 -10.55 -4.14 14.70
CA ARG A 431 -11.11 -4.89 13.56
C ARG A 431 -12.58 -5.21 13.76
N GLY A 432 -12.97 -5.61 14.97
CA GLY A 432 -14.37 -5.85 15.32
C GLY A 432 -15.21 -4.59 15.14
N ARG A 433 -14.76 -3.45 15.69
CA ARG A 433 -15.45 -2.15 15.52
C ARG A 433 -15.61 -1.76 14.06
N VAL A 434 -14.53 -1.84 13.27
CA VAL A 434 -14.61 -1.59 11.81
C VAL A 434 -15.60 -2.55 11.15
N GLY A 435 -15.59 -3.83 11.54
CA GLY A 435 -16.53 -4.84 11.04
C GLY A 435 -18.00 -4.48 11.29
N VAL A 436 -18.33 -4.09 12.52
CA VAL A 436 -19.68 -3.63 12.92
C VAL A 436 -20.08 -2.39 12.13
N LEU A 437 -19.21 -1.37 12.04
CA LEU A 437 -19.52 -0.14 11.30
C LEU A 437 -19.73 -0.40 9.80
N THR A 438 -18.87 -1.21 9.18
CA THR A 438 -19.03 -1.62 7.78
C THR A 438 -20.32 -2.42 7.57
N TRP A 439 -20.74 -3.25 8.53
CA TRP A 439 -22.02 -3.94 8.44
C TRP A 439 -23.20 -2.97 8.56
N LEU A 440 -23.17 -2.00 9.49
CA LEU A 440 -24.20 -0.97 9.58
C LEU A 440 -24.32 -0.14 8.29
N GLU A 441 -23.19 0.24 7.69
CA GLU A 441 -23.15 1.08 6.50
C GLU A 441 -23.61 0.36 5.23
N HIS A 442 -23.32 -0.94 5.10
CA HIS A 442 -23.49 -1.65 3.82
C HIS A 442 -24.23 -2.99 3.90
N GLY A 443 -24.40 -3.57 5.09
CA GLY A 443 -24.87 -4.95 5.28
C GLY A 443 -26.20 -5.09 6.01
N ALA A 444 -26.57 -4.14 6.86
CA ALA A 444 -27.73 -4.24 7.74
C ALA A 444 -29.05 -4.38 6.96
N SER A 445 -29.24 -3.56 5.92
CA SER A 445 -30.40 -3.62 5.03
C SER A 445 -30.48 -4.87 4.14
N ARG A 446 -29.45 -5.73 4.16
CA ARG A 446 -29.37 -6.98 3.37
C ARG A 446 -29.36 -8.23 4.24
N THR A 447 -29.45 -8.06 5.56
CA THR A 447 -29.44 -9.16 6.52
C THR A 447 -30.88 -9.53 6.85
N TRP A 448 -31.46 -10.46 6.07
CA TRP A 448 -32.86 -10.88 6.20
C TRP A 448 -33.04 -12.23 6.92
N ALA A 449 -31.93 -12.88 7.30
CA ALA A 449 -32.00 -14.15 8.02
C ALA A 449 -32.68 -13.94 9.39
N GLU A 450 -33.53 -14.88 9.80
CA GLU A 450 -34.14 -14.84 11.12
C GLU A 450 -33.08 -15.09 12.21
N LEU A 451 -33.17 -14.31 13.28
CA LEU A 451 -32.29 -14.44 14.44
C LEU A 451 -32.91 -15.43 15.42
N SER A 452 -32.21 -16.53 15.71
CA SER A 452 -32.67 -17.43 16.79
C SER A 452 -32.66 -16.71 18.14
N GLU A 453 -33.59 -17.06 19.04
CA GLU A 453 -33.70 -16.45 20.37
C GLU A 453 -32.36 -16.49 21.13
N ALA A 454 -31.68 -17.63 21.10
CA ALA A 454 -30.37 -17.80 21.72
C ALA A 454 -29.29 -16.88 21.11
N GLN A 455 -29.35 -16.61 19.80
CA GLN A 455 -28.42 -15.69 19.13
C GLN A 455 -28.75 -14.23 19.43
N GLY A 456 -30.03 -13.89 19.52
CA GLY A 456 -30.51 -12.59 19.98
C GLY A 456 -30.01 -12.25 21.38
N ALA A 457 -30.14 -13.20 22.32
CA ALA A 457 -29.63 -13.03 23.68
C ALA A 457 -28.11 -12.78 23.73
N ARG A 458 -27.33 -13.49 22.90
CA ARG A 458 -25.87 -13.29 22.81
C ARG A 458 -25.51 -11.93 22.22
N ILE A 459 -26.16 -11.51 21.13
CA ILE A 459 -25.93 -10.20 20.53
C ILE A 459 -26.29 -9.10 21.53
N ALA A 460 -27.43 -9.20 22.20
CA ALA A 460 -27.85 -8.25 23.23
C ALA A 460 -26.81 -8.10 24.34
N GLY A 461 -26.28 -9.22 24.86
CA GLY A 461 -25.23 -9.19 25.89
C GLY A 461 -23.91 -8.58 25.41
N LEU A 462 -23.55 -8.76 24.14
CA LEU A 462 -22.32 -8.20 23.57
C LEU A 462 -22.40 -6.70 23.32
N LEU A 463 -23.59 -6.15 23.07
CA LEU A 463 -23.76 -4.71 22.80
C LEU A 463 -23.26 -3.85 23.97
N ASP A 464 -23.37 -4.31 25.23
CA ASP A 464 -22.91 -3.55 26.41
C ASP A 464 -21.39 -3.40 26.48
N GLY A 465 -20.65 -4.40 25.98
CA GLY A 465 -19.20 -4.41 26.02
C GLY A 465 -18.52 -3.58 24.93
N VAL A 466 -19.29 -2.97 24.02
CA VAL A 466 -18.74 -2.27 22.85
C VAL A 466 -19.05 -0.78 22.91
N ALA A 467 -18.02 0.05 22.73
CA ALA A 467 -18.14 1.50 22.60
C ALA A 467 -18.81 1.88 21.26
N LEU A 468 -20.14 1.82 21.24
CA LEU A 468 -21.02 2.26 20.15
C LEU A 468 -21.79 3.51 20.58
N THR A 469 -22.09 4.39 19.63
CA THR A 469 -23.07 5.47 19.85
C THR A 469 -24.47 4.89 20.03
N ASP A 470 -25.37 5.61 20.69
CA ASP A 470 -26.76 5.16 20.88
C ASP A 470 -27.48 4.92 19.55
N ALA A 471 -27.18 5.74 18.53
CA ALA A 471 -27.73 5.56 17.19
C ALA A 471 -27.28 4.24 16.55
N GLN A 472 -25.99 3.89 16.67
CA GLN A 472 -25.46 2.62 16.18
C GLN A 472 -26.04 1.43 16.92
N ARG A 473 -26.18 1.53 18.25
CA ARG A 473 -26.79 0.49 19.09
C ARG A 473 -28.24 0.23 18.70
N ARG A 474 -29.06 1.27 18.63
CA ARG A 474 -30.48 1.18 18.22
C ARG A 474 -30.63 0.60 16.82
N ALA A 475 -29.72 0.94 15.90
CA ALA A 475 -29.75 0.37 14.56
C ALA A 475 -29.51 -1.16 14.58
N ILE A 476 -28.54 -1.64 15.36
CA ILE A 476 -28.32 -3.08 15.51
C ILE A 476 -29.54 -3.75 16.15
N GLU A 477 -30.08 -3.19 17.24
CA GLU A 477 -31.28 -3.72 17.93
C GLU A 477 -32.48 -3.81 16.99
N PHE A 478 -32.75 -2.75 16.21
CA PHE A 478 -33.82 -2.73 15.21
C PHE A 478 -33.66 -3.83 14.18
N HIS A 479 -32.47 -3.95 13.56
CA HIS A 479 -32.23 -4.97 12.55
C HIS A 479 -32.24 -6.39 13.12
N ALA A 480 -31.88 -6.56 14.40
CA ALA A 480 -31.88 -7.84 15.09
C ALA A 480 -33.26 -8.21 15.68
N GLY A 481 -34.27 -7.35 15.56
CA GLY A 481 -35.58 -7.56 16.18
C GLY A 481 -35.54 -7.58 17.71
N LEU A 482 -34.53 -6.96 18.31
CA LEU A 482 -34.35 -6.89 19.76
C LEU A 482 -35.17 -5.73 20.33
N ALA A 483 -35.78 -5.93 21.49
CA ALA A 483 -36.52 -4.87 22.18
C ALA A 483 -35.57 -3.69 22.51
N PRO A 484 -35.94 -2.44 22.18
CA PRO A 484 -35.13 -1.28 22.54
C PRO A 484 -34.99 -1.20 24.05
N ARG A 485 -33.76 -1.00 24.53
CA ARG A 485 -33.54 -0.76 25.96
C ARG A 485 -34.14 0.59 26.36
N GLY A 486 -35.05 0.58 27.34
CA GLY A 486 -35.80 1.76 27.80
C GLY A 486 -37.31 1.72 27.51
N ALA A 487 -37.83 0.65 26.91
CA ALA A 487 -39.26 0.43 26.71
C ALA A 487 -39.91 -0.48 27.79
N ARG A 488 -39.33 -0.58 28.99
CA ARG A 488 -39.92 -1.23 30.16
C ARG A 488 -40.05 -0.25 31.31
#